data_AF-A0A3B8NF94-F1
#
_entry.id   AF-A0A3B8NF94-F1
#
_cell.length_a   1.000
_cell.length_b   1.000
_cell.length_c   1.000
_cell.angle_alpha   90.00
_cell.angle_beta   90.00
_cell.angle_gamma   90.00
#
_symmetry.space_group_name_H-M   'P 1'
#
loop_
_entity.id
_entity.type
_entity.pdbx_description
1 polymer ?
#
loop_
_entity_poly.entity_id
_entity_poly.type
_entity_poly.pdbx_seq_one_letter_code
_entity_poly.pdbx_strand_id
1 'polypeptide(L)'
;MKCSLKTKFIILTTFALCGCGGSGERDELREVQSQELIGLEKSQYDNLFLAPLREREAKDSKQLFTRLSPKTTGVNFQNSIDLKEPLKRLYHSGFVCGGVALGDFNGDTRLDIFLVSGPEENRLYIQREDFQFEDVSSSSGIEGGEAWG
;
A
#
# COMPACT_ATOMS: atom_id res chain seq x y z
N MET A 1 58.92 4.88 15.75
CA MET A 1 58.32 6.22 15.50
C MET A 1 56.99 6.01 14.77
N LYS A 2 55.95 6.74 15.19
CA LYS A 2 54.53 6.51 14.90
C LYS A 2 54.21 6.61 13.40
N CYS A 3 53.51 5.62 12.85
CA CYS A 3 52.83 5.74 11.55
C CYS A 3 51.33 5.91 11.83
N SER A 4 50.77 7.05 11.42
CA SER A 4 49.36 7.43 11.62
C SER A 4 48.61 7.27 10.29
N LEU A 5 47.78 6.22 10.17
CA LEU A 5 46.80 6.11 9.10
C LEU A 5 45.44 6.63 9.61
N LYS A 6 44.94 7.72 9.01
CA LYS A 6 43.57 8.20 9.23
C LYS A 6 42.67 7.66 8.12
N THR A 7 41.82 6.70 8.45
CA THR A 7 40.75 6.22 7.56
C THR A 7 39.52 7.11 7.76
N LYS A 8 39.05 7.77 6.70
CA LYS A 8 37.73 8.41 6.68
C LYS A 8 36.78 7.49 5.91
N PHE A 9 35.81 6.90 6.61
CA PHE A 9 34.65 6.23 6.02
C PHE A 9 33.66 7.30 5.56
N ILE A 10 33.19 7.21 4.31
CA ILE A 10 32.05 7.97 3.80
C ILE A 10 30.95 6.95 3.53
N ILE A 11 29.82 7.07 4.23
CA ILE A 11 28.61 6.27 4.00
C ILE A 11 27.71 7.10 3.07
N LEU A 12 27.40 6.54 1.91
CA LEU A 12 26.45 7.11 0.94
C LEU A 12 25.13 6.35 1.08
N THR A 13 24.08 7.03 1.54
CA THR A 13 22.73 6.46 1.66
C THR A 13 21.86 7.02 0.55
N THR A 14 21.37 6.15 -0.34
CA THR A 14 20.43 6.49 -1.42
C THR A 14 19.00 6.19 -1.00
N PHE A 15 18.12 7.18 -1.13
CA PHE A 15 16.66 7.01 -1.03
C PHE A 15 16.06 6.99 -2.44
N ALA A 16 15.17 6.04 -2.70
CA ALA A 16 14.37 5.98 -3.92
C ALA A 16 12.87 5.95 -3.54
N LEU A 17 12.08 6.82 -4.15
CA LEU A 17 10.61 6.81 -4.08
C LEU A 17 10.06 6.63 -5.49
N CYS A 18 9.08 5.73 -5.64
CA CYS A 18 8.41 5.43 -6.90
C CYS A 18 6.92 5.74 -6.77
N GLY A 19 6.33 6.38 -7.79
CA GLY A 19 4.89 6.58 -7.93
C GLY A 19 4.45 6.25 -9.36
N CYS A 20 3.33 5.53 -9.50
CA CYS A 20 2.72 5.17 -10.79
C CYS A 20 1.42 5.95 -10.99
N GLY A 21 1.27 6.62 -12.15
CA GLY A 21 0.06 7.34 -12.54
C GLY A 21 -0.49 6.84 -13.87
N GLY A 22 -1.78 6.48 -13.90
CA GLY A 22 -2.50 5.85 -15.01
C GLY A 22 -3.00 6.81 -16.11
N SER A 23 -3.40 6.19 -17.21
CA SER A 23 -3.87 6.77 -18.49
C SER A 23 -5.32 7.25 -18.45
N GLY A 24 -5.59 8.46 -18.97
CA GLY A 24 -6.94 8.95 -19.27
C GLY A 24 -6.90 10.18 -20.18
N GLU A 25 -7.71 10.15 -21.24
CA GLU A 25 -7.74 11.08 -22.38
C GLU A 25 -8.07 12.54 -22.03
N ARG A 26 -7.50 13.44 -22.83
CA ARG A 26 -7.68 14.89 -22.79
C ARG A 26 -8.83 15.27 -23.71
N ASP A 27 -9.91 15.81 -23.15
CA ASP A 27 -10.89 16.61 -23.90
C ASP A 27 -10.79 18.09 -23.50
N GLU A 28 -11.06 18.92 -24.50
CA GLU A 28 -10.66 20.32 -24.70
C GLU A 28 -10.75 21.26 -23.48
N LEU A 29 -9.63 21.91 -23.14
CA LEU A 29 -9.59 23.02 -22.18
C LEU A 29 -9.39 24.36 -22.90
N ARG A 30 -10.36 25.24 -22.64
CA ARG A 30 -10.44 26.64 -23.04
C ARG A 30 -9.22 27.44 -22.59
N GLU A 31 -8.80 28.35 -23.45
CA GLU A 31 -7.77 29.35 -23.22
C GLU A 31 -8.23 30.30 -22.09
N VAL A 32 -7.62 30.21 -20.91
CA VAL A 32 -7.83 31.15 -19.80
C VAL A 32 -6.63 32.08 -19.73
N GLN A 33 -6.92 33.38 -19.82
CA GLN A 33 -5.96 34.47 -19.77
C GLN A 33 -5.17 34.49 -18.45
N SER A 34 -3.91 34.85 -18.62
CA SER A 34 -2.81 34.95 -17.67
C SER A 34 -3.06 35.85 -16.46
N GLN A 35 -2.20 35.66 -15.43
CA GLN A 35 -2.02 36.39 -14.15
C GLN A 35 -2.73 35.68 -12.99
N GLU A 36 -2.09 35.08 -11.99
CA GLU A 36 -0.77 35.27 -11.37
C GLU A 36 0.03 33.96 -11.33
N LEU A 37 1.22 33.95 -11.94
CA LEU A 37 2.18 32.88 -11.72
C LEU A 37 2.83 33.07 -10.35
N ILE A 38 2.47 32.19 -9.42
CA ILE A 38 3.27 31.85 -8.24
C ILE A 38 4.72 31.74 -8.72
N GLY A 39 5.64 32.49 -8.10
CA GLY A 39 7.05 32.54 -8.46
C GLY A 39 7.72 31.18 -8.31
N LEU A 40 7.54 30.32 -9.30
CA LEU A 40 8.23 29.06 -9.43
C LEU A 40 9.64 29.39 -9.89
N GLU A 41 10.59 29.40 -8.96
CA GLU A 41 12.00 29.37 -9.33
C GLU A 41 12.24 28.13 -10.20
N LYS A 42 12.94 28.33 -11.32
CA LYS A 42 13.39 27.22 -12.14
C LYS A 42 14.21 26.29 -11.25
N SER A 43 13.89 24.99 -11.29
CA SER A 43 14.74 24.00 -10.64
C SER A 43 16.17 24.16 -11.15
N GLN A 44 17.16 23.89 -10.30
CA GLN A 44 18.59 23.92 -10.66
C GLN A 44 18.99 23.01 -11.84
N TYR A 45 18.06 22.20 -12.35
CA TYR A 45 18.29 21.28 -13.45
C TYR A 45 17.80 21.90 -14.75
N ASP A 46 18.73 22.11 -15.68
CA ASP A 46 18.43 22.70 -16.99
C ASP A 46 17.66 21.74 -17.91
N ASN A 47 17.70 20.43 -17.64
CA ASN A 47 17.10 19.40 -18.48
C ASN A 47 16.50 18.27 -17.64
N LEU A 48 15.19 18.05 -17.77
CA LEU A 48 14.53 16.86 -17.24
C LEU A 48 14.68 15.73 -18.28
N PHE A 49 15.47 14.71 -17.95
CA PHE A 49 15.59 13.53 -18.80
C PHE A 49 14.42 12.58 -18.54
N LEU A 50 13.49 12.52 -19.48
CA LEU A 50 12.39 11.55 -19.47
C LEU A 50 12.83 10.31 -20.25
N ALA A 51 13.04 9.20 -19.56
CA ALA A 51 13.16 7.89 -20.18
C ALA A 51 11.85 7.12 -19.96
N PRO A 52 11.30 6.43 -20.98
CA PRO A 52 10.18 5.54 -20.76
C PRO A 52 10.58 4.46 -19.75
N LEU A 53 9.61 4.03 -18.92
CA LEU A 53 9.80 2.87 -18.07
C LEU A 53 10.18 1.68 -18.95
N ARG A 54 11.14 0.87 -18.49
CA ARG A 54 11.51 -0.36 -19.19
C ARG A 54 10.25 -1.20 -19.38
N GLU A 55 9.92 -1.52 -20.63
CA GLU A 55 8.85 -2.46 -20.92
C GLU A 55 9.14 -3.76 -20.19
N ARG A 56 8.15 -4.24 -19.44
CA ARG A 56 8.27 -5.52 -18.76
C ARG A 56 8.33 -6.59 -19.84
N GLU A 57 9.49 -7.23 -19.99
CA GLU A 57 9.61 -8.40 -20.84
C GLU A 57 8.56 -9.42 -20.41
N ALA A 58 7.63 -9.74 -21.32
CA ALA A 58 6.67 -10.80 -21.13
C ALA A 58 7.43 -12.12 -21.13
N LYS A 59 7.92 -12.53 -19.95
CA LYS A 59 8.36 -13.90 -19.74
C LYS A 59 7.13 -14.79 -19.82
N ASP A 60 7.30 -15.94 -20.47
CA ASP A 60 6.35 -17.05 -20.45
C ASP A 60 6.26 -17.57 -19.00
N SER A 61 5.46 -16.88 -18.19
CA SER A 61 5.45 -17.07 -16.76
C SER A 61 4.44 -18.13 -16.41
N LYS A 62 4.92 -19.31 -16.03
CA LYS A 62 4.10 -20.33 -15.37
C LYS A 62 3.29 -19.66 -14.24
N GLN A 63 2.00 -19.92 -14.21
CA GLN A 63 1.11 -19.42 -13.16
C GLN A 63 1.65 -19.83 -11.78
N LEU A 64 1.95 -18.83 -10.93
CA LEU A 64 2.50 -19.05 -9.58
C LEU A 64 1.43 -19.09 -8.50
N PHE A 65 0.24 -18.56 -8.79
CA PHE A 65 -0.84 -18.40 -7.82
C PHE A 65 -2.16 -18.91 -8.38
N THR A 66 -2.91 -19.58 -7.53
CA THR A 66 -4.29 -20.01 -7.81
C THR A 66 -5.24 -19.15 -7.01
N ARG A 67 -6.25 -18.58 -7.67
CA ARG A 67 -7.31 -17.84 -6.99
C ARG A 67 -8.22 -18.82 -6.25
N LEU A 68 -8.38 -18.64 -4.94
CA LEU A 68 -9.42 -19.30 -4.16
C LEU A 68 -10.62 -18.38 -3.99
N SER A 69 -11.82 -18.94 -3.95
CA SER A 69 -13.06 -18.16 -3.81
C SER A 69 -13.37 -17.87 -2.32
N PRO A 70 -14.11 -16.79 -2.00
CA PRO A 70 -14.63 -16.58 -0.66
C PRO A 70 -15.49 -17.75 -0.16
N LYS A 71 -16.26 -18.39 -1.06
CA LYS A 71 -17.04 -19.59 -0.74
C LYS A 71 -16.16 -20.77 -0.31
N THR A 72 -14.96 -20.88 -0.87
CA THR A 72 -14.00 -21.93 -0.54
C THR A 72 -13.24 -21.62 0.75
N THR A 73 -12.90 -20.35 0.97
CA THR A 73 -11.98 -19.96 2.04
C THR A 73 -12.67 -19.42 3.28
N GLY A 74 -13.91 -18.95 3.19
CA GLY A 74 -14.56 -18.18 4.25
C GLY A 74 -14.09 -16.72 4.34
N VAL A 75 -13.04 -16.32 3.61
CA VAL A 75 -12.49 -14.96 3.63
C VAL A 75 -13.16 -14.12 2.55
N ASN A 76 -13.97 -13.14 2.96
CA ASN A 76 -14.68 -12.22 2.05
C ASN A 76 -14.47 -10.74 2.41
N PHE A 77 -13.40 -10.44 3.14
CA PHE A 77 -13.07 -9.08 3.54
C PHE A 77 -12.79 -8.18 2.33
N GLN A 78 -13.32 -6.97 2.40
CA GLN A 78 -13.06 -5.93 1.42
C GLN A 78 -12.84 -4.61 2.15
N ASN A 79 -11.71 -3.96 1.85
CA ASN A 79 -11.44 -2.61 2.33
C ASN A 79 -11.83 -1.60 1.25
N SER A 80 -13.03 -1.03 1.39
CA SER A 80 -13.59 -0.09 0.43
C SER A 80 -13.25 1.36 0.81
N ILE A 81 -13.01 2.19 -0.19
CA ILE A 81 -12.83 3.64 0.01
C ILE A 81 -14.21 4.30 0.07
N ASP A 82 -14.62 4.77 1.24
CA ASP A 82 -15.84 5.56 1.41
C ASP A 82 -15.56 7.06 1.43
N LEU A 83 -15.91 7.73 0.33
CA LEU A 83 -15.72 9.18 0.18
C LEU A 83 -16.68 10.03 1.02
N LYS A 84 -17.63 9.42 1.73
CA LYS A 84 -18.56 10.11 2.63
C LYS A 84 -18.06 10.12 4.07
N GLU A 85 -17.12 9.26 4.43
CA GLU A 85 -16.65 9.11 5.80
C GLU A 85 -15.92 10.39 6.30
N PRO A 86 -16.13 10.84 7.56
CA PRO A 86 -15.52 12.06 8.10
C PRO A 86 -13.98 12.13 8.10
N LEU A 87 -13.31 11.02 8.41
CA LEU A 87 -11.87 10.78 8.36
C LEU A 87 -11.31 10.43 6.96
N LYS A 88 -12.09 10.46 5.87
CA LYS A 88 -11.63 10.16 4.49
C LYS A 88 -10.33 10.84 4.04
N ARG A 89 -9.97 11.98 4.66
CA ARG A 89 -8.67 12.63 4.44
C ARG A 89 -7.49 11.67 4.70
N LEU A 90 -7.67 10.69 5.58
CA LEU A 90 -6.67 9.67 5.93
C LEU A 90 -6.34 8.72 4.78
N TYR A 91 -7.23 8.52 3.79
CA TYR A 91 -6.92 7.76 2.58
C TYR A 91 -5.69 8.30 1.85
N HIS A 92 -5.48 9.62 1.85
CA HIS A 92 -4.35 10.26 1.19
C HIS A 92 -2.99 9.90 1.81
N SER A 93 -2.97 9.51 3.09
CA SER A 93 -1.71 9.12 3.74
C SER A 93 -1.23 7.75 3.26
N GLY A 94 -2.13 6.88 2.77
CA GLY A 94 -1.83 5.49 2.42
C GLY A 94 -1.47 4.58 3.61
N PHE A 95 -1.33 5.13 4.82
CA PHE A 95 -0.90 4.37 6.01
C PHE A 95 -2.05 3.87 6.87
N VAL A 96 -3.22 4.51 6.83
CA VAL A 96 -4.31 4.24 7.80
C VAL A 96 -5.38 3.28 7.28
N CYS A 97 -5.18 2.67 6.11
CA CYS A 97 -6.28 2.04 5.35
C CYS A 97 -5.95 0.62 4.90
N GLY A 98 -5.15 -0.13 5.64
CA GLY A 98 -4.86 -1.50 5.26
C GLY A 98 -3.65 -2.06 5.99
N GLY A 99 -3.88 -3.18 6.67
CA GLY A 99 -2.85 -3.99 7.30
C GLY A 99 -3.25 -5.45 7.19
N VAL A 100 -2.27 -6.30 6.93
CA VAL A 100 -2.45 -7.75 6.95
C VAL A 100 -1.39 -8.33 7.86
N ALA A 101 -1.82 -9.11 8.84
CA ALA A 101 -0.93 -9.91 9.67
C ALA A 101 -1.32 -11.38 9.57
N LEU A 102 -0.31 -12.23 9.52
CA LEU A 102 -0.46 -13.68 9.58
C LEU A 102 0.26 -14.16 10.83
N GLY A 103 -0.40 -15.03 11.60
CA GLY A 103 0.17 -15.56 12.82
C GLY A 103 -0.72 -16.64 13.43
N ASP A 104 -0.14 -17.48 14.28
CA ASP A 104 -0.89 -18.47 15.05
C ASP A 104 -1.47 -17.79 16.30
N PHE A 105 -2.71 -17.31 16.18
CA PHE A 105 -3.34 -16.53 17.24
C PHE A 105 -3.89 -17.42 18.36
N ASN A 106 -4.37 -18.61 18.01
CA ASN A 106 -5.03 -19.52 18.95
C ASN A 106 -4.09 -20.63 19.50
N GLY A 107 -2.85 -20.72 19.00
CA GLY A 107 -1.84 -21.69 19.42
C GLY A 107 -2.02 -23.09 18.83
N ASP A 108 -2.74 -23.24 17.72
CA ASP A 108 -3.03 -24.53 17.08
C ASP A 108 -2.03 -24.91 15.98
N THR A 109 -0.95 -24.12 15.81
CA THR A 109 0.11 -24.28 14.80
C THR A 109 -0.33 -24.02 13.36
N ARG A 110 -1.49 -23.39 13.14
CA ARG A 110 -1.94 -22.91 11.82
C ARG A 110 -1.81 -21.39 11.74
N LEU A 111 -1.75 -20.85 10.52
CA LEU A 111 -1.66 -19.41 10.31
C LEU A 111 -3.06 -18.82 10.18
N ASP A 112 -3.42 -18.00 11.15
CA ASP A 112 -4.62 -17.18 11.13
C ASP A 112 -4.37 -15.87 10.37
N ILE A 113 -5.44 -15.18 10.01
CA ILE A 113 -5.38 -13.92 9.25
C ILE A 113 -6.03 -12.81 10.08
N PHE A 114 -5.30 -11.72 10.30
CA PHE A 114 -5.85 -10.48 10.81
C PHE A 114 -5.79 -9.40 9.72
N LEU A 115 -6.92 -8.75 9.46
CA LEU A 115 -7.10 -7.73 8.45
C LEU A 115 -7.58 -6.44 9.10
N VAL A 116 -6.77 -5.40 8.94
CA VAL A 116 -7.09 -4.06 9.42
C VAL A 116 -7.86 -3.30 8.36
N SER A 117 -8.97 -2.73 8.78
CA SER A 117 -9.82 -1.88 7.97
C SER A 117 -9.59 -0.40 8.30
N GLY A 118 -9.96 0.47 7.36
CA GLY A 118 -10.08 1.90 7.62
C GLY A 118 -11.49 2.19 8.18
N PRO A 119 -12.47 2.51 7.31
CA PRO A 119 -13.81 2.93 7.72
C PRO A 119 -14.71 1.80 8.26
N GLU A 120 -14.45 0.55 7.88
CA GLU A 120 -15.22 -0.63 8.30
C GLU A 120 -14.54 -1.34 9.49
N GLU A 121 -15.14 -2.42 9.99
CA GLU A 121 -14.57 -3.23 11.06
C GLU A 121 -13.33 -4.04 10.62
N ASN A 122 -12.35 -4.13 11.51
CA ASN A 122 -11.26 -5.10 11.39
C ASN A 122 -11.80 -6.54 11.41
N ARG A 123 -11.05 -7.46 10.78
CA ARG A 123 -11.43 -8.88 10.76
C ARG A 123 -10.34 -9.79 11.29
N LEU A 124 -10.72 -10.76 12.12
CA LEU A 124 -9.88 -11.88 12.53
C LEU A 124 -10.47 -13.19 12.03
N TYR A 125 -9.68 -13.94 11.28
CA TYR A 125 -10.04 -15.19 10.65
C TYR A 125 -9.17 -16.31 11.20
N ILE A 126 -9.79 -17.29 11.87
CA ILE A 126 -9.08 -18.45 12.42
C ILE A 126 -9.12 -19.60 11.41
N GLN A 127 -7.96 -20.17 11.12
CA GLN A 127 -7.87 -21.27 10.16
C GLN A 127 -8.32 -22.59 10.80
N ARG A 128 -9.43 -23.16 10.32
CA ARG A 128 -9.95 -24.45 10.84
C ARG A 128 -9.41 -25.64 10.07
N GLU A 129 -9.26 -25.49 8.75
CA GLU A 129 -8.70 -26.49 7.86
C GLU A 129 -7.83 -25.80 6.80
N ASP A 130 -7.20 -26.55 5.91
CA ASP A 130 -6.31 -25.99 4.89
C ASP A 130 -7.04 -24.97 4.01
N PHE A 131 -6.65 -23.70 4.15
CA PHE A 131 -7.26 -22.54 3.50
C PHE A 131 -8.76 -22.31 3.79
N GLN A 132 -9.31 -22.89 4.86
CA GLN A 132 -10.68 -22.64 5.32
C GLN A 132 -10.65 -21.89 6.65
N PHE A 133 -11.29 -20.73 6.67
CA PHE A 133 -11.23 -19.79 7.77
C PHE A 133 -12.62 -19.47 8.33
N GLU A 134 -12.67 -19.31 9.65
CA GLU A 134 -13.84 -18.84 10.38
C GLU A 134 -13.63 -17.40 10.82
N ASP A 135 -14.61 -16.52 10.57
CA ASP A 135 -14.61 -15.15 11.07
C ASP A 135 -14.99 -15.14 12.56
N VAL A 136 -14.06 -14.69 13.41
CA VAL A 136 -14.24 -14.57 14.87
C VAL A 136 -14.16 -13.12 15.34
N SER A 137 -14.40 -12.17 14.45
CA SER A 137 -14.20 -10.73 14.72
C SER A 137 -15.03 -10.23 15.90
N SER A 138 -16.33 -10.55 15.90
CA SER A 138 -17.26 -10.07 16.94
C SER A 138 -17.03 -10.67 18.32
N SER A 139 -16.41 -11.84 18.41
CA SER A 139 -16.06 -12.46 19.70
C SER A 139 -14.67 -12.10 20.21
N SER A 140 -13.83 -11.48 19.38
CA SER A 140 -12.44 -11.14 19.72
C SER A 140 -12.24 -9.69 20.16
N GLY A 141 -13.22 -8.80 19.95
CA GLY A 141 -13.16 -7.41 20.41
C GLY A 141 -12.17 -6.53 19.63
N ILE A 142 -11.80 -6.97 18.42
CA ILE A 142 -10.79 -6.34 17.56
C ILE A 142 -11.38 -5.38 16.53
N GLU A 143 -12.72 -5.26 16.44
CA GLU A 143 -13.45 -4.63 15.34
C GLU A 143 -13.14 -3.13 15.12
N GLY A 144 -12.51 -2.44 16.08
CA GLY A 144 -11.93 -1.11 15.84
C GLY A 144 -12.81 0.10 16.20
N GLY A 145 -14.10 -0.07 16.50
CA GLY A 145 -14.95 1.02 17.05
C GLY A 145 -14.97 2.29 16.19
N GLU A 146 -14.78 3.47 16.79
CA GLU A 146 -14.76 4.77 16.08
C GLU A 146 -13.37 5.17 15.55
N ALA A 147 -12.34 4.34 15.77
CA ALA A 147 -10.98 4.59 15.31
C ALA A 147 -10.63 3.66 14.14
N TRP A 148 -9.92 4.18 13.16
CA TRP A 148 -9.34 3.34 12.11
C TRP A 148 -8.08 2.66 12.66
N GLY A 149 -7.96 1.35 12.48
CA GLY A 149 -6.83 0.56 12.98
C GLY A 149 -7.22 -0.51 13.98
#